data_AF-A0A1D6LLQ9-F1
#
_entry.id   AF-A0A1D6LLQ9-F1
#
_cell.length_a   1.000
_cell.length_b   1.000
_cell.length_c   1.000
_cell.angle_alpha   90.00
_cell.angle_beta   90.00
_cell.angle_gamma   90.00
#
_symmetry.space_group_name_H-M   'P 1'
#
loop_
_entity.id
_entity.type
_entity.pdbx_description
1 polymer ?
#
loop_
_entity_poly.entity_id
_entity_poly.type
_entity_poly.pdbx_seq_one_letter_code
_entity_poly.pdbx_strand_id
1 'polypeptide(L)'
;MPIQFPPYPKHLMPFAEVVQQSHKMFIDIIGIVIHLAPLEHIGGRPYREAILMDSRWDIIVVGIWPDLLQRNALRWVLARDNKSIIIETMLHRNKLHRCVQTSDHSTVHFYPDHHTKHRLQTIWRSLVQNLKTYFIDRYLERRRAYLATVIQGSNVS
;
A
#
# COMPACT_ATOMS: atom_id res chain seq x y z
N MET A 1 -1.95 26.72 26.47
CA MET A 1 -1.48 26.10 25.22
C MET A 1 -2.52 25.06 24.80
N PRO A 2 -3.04 25.05 23.56
CA PRO A 2 -3.96 23.99 23.13
C PRO A 2 -3.23 22.65 23.01
N ILE A 3 -3.94 21.56 23.29
CA ILE A 3 -3.42 20.20 23.09
C ILE A 3 -3.17 20.00 21.59
N GLN A 4 -1.93 19.67 21.23
CA GLN A 4 -1.56 19.29 19.86
C GLN A 4 -1.48 17.77 19.77
N PHE A 5 -2.30 17.18 18.90
CA PHE A 5 -2.15 15.78 18.54
C PHE A 5 -1.00 15.63 17.53
N PRO A 6 -0.20 14.56 17.61
CA PRO A 6 0.80 14.29 16.61
C PRO A 6 0.11 14.11 15.23
N PRO A 7 0.69 14.64 14.15
CA PRO A 7 0.08 14.59 12.82
C PRO A 7 0.04 13.18 12.22
N TYR A 8 0.82 12.24 12.78
CA TYR A 8 0.94 10.87 12.30
C TYR A 8 0.98 9.89 13.49
N PRO A 9 0.56 8.62 13.28
CA PRO A 9 0.74 7.57 14.28
C PRO A 9 2.22 7.40 14.64
N LYS A 10 2.51 7.18 15.93
CA LYS A 10 3.87 6.89 16.39
C LYS A 10 4.34 5.49 15.98
N HIS A 11 3.41 4.56 15.84
CA HIS A 11 3.70 3.16 15.53
C HIS A 11 3.26 2.87 14.10
N LEU A 12 4.23 2.52 13.26
CA LEU A 12 4.03 2.10 11.88
C LEU A 12 4.52 0.66 11.77
N MET A 13 3.64 -0.24 11.38
CA MET A 13 3.89 -1.68 11.39
C MET A 13 4.79 -2.07 10.22
N PRO A 14 5.90 -2.79 10.45
CA PRO A 14 6.73 -3.36 9.40
C PRO A 14 5.94 -4.35 8.54
N PHE A 15 6.24 -4.44 7.24
CA PHE A 15 5.41 -5.26 6.34
C PHE A 15 5.48 -6.75 6.67
N ALA A 16 6.63 -7.23 7.16
CA ALA A 16 6.82 -8.59 7.65
C ALA A 16 5.90 -8.94 8.85
N GLU A 17 5.47 -7.95 9.64
CA GLU A 17 4.53 -8.14 10.76
C GLU A 17 3.08 -8.04 10.30
N VAL A 18 2.80 -7.19 9.30
CA VAL A 18 1.46 -7.06 8.69
C VAL A 18 0.92 -8.41 8.22
N VAL A 19 1.78 -9.23 7.60
CA VAL A 19 1.42 -10.57 7.12
C VAL A 19 1.16 -11.59 8.23
N GLN A 20 1.32 -11.22 9.50
CA GLN A 20 1.03 -12.08 10.65
C GLN A 20 -0.26 -11.65 11.37
N GLN A 21 -0.73 -10.42 11.14
CA GLN A 21 -1.87 -9.87 11.87
C GLN A 21 -3.19 -10.59 11.57
N SER A 22 -4.09 -10.60 12.56
CA SER A 22 -5.47 -11.05 12.37
C SER A 22 -6.26 -10.04 11.53
N HIS A 23 -7.41 -10.44 10.99
CA HIS A 23 -8.26 -9.54 10.18
C HIS A 23 -8.97 -8.45 11.02
N LYS A 24 -8.91 -8.52 12.35
CA LYS A 24 -9.59 -7.59 13.27
C LYS A 24 -8.74 -6.40 13.68
N MET A 25 -7.46 -6.38 13.34
CA MET A 25 -6.56 -5.27 13.69
C MET A 25 -6.48 -4.25 12.57
N PHE A 26 -6.53 -2.97 12.97
CA PHE A 26 -6.18 -1.85 12.11
C PHE A 26 -4.66 -1.74 11.98
N ILE A 27 -4.21 -1.42 10.79
CA ILE A 27 -2.80 -1.45 10.43
C ILE A 27 -2.42 -0.08 9.88
N ASP A 28 -1.41 0.52 10.50
CA ASP A 28 -0.77 1.73 10.02
C ASP A 28 0.60 1.37 9.45
N ILE A 29 0.90 1.81 8.22
CA ILE A 29 2.12 1.45 7.50
C ILE A 29 2.80 2.67 6.90
N ILE A 30 4.08 2.52 6.58
CA ILE A 30 4.84 3.48 5.78
C ILE A 30 5.64 2.75 4.71
N GLY A 31 5.62 3.29 3.49
CA GLY A 31 6.33 2.68 2.38
C GLY A 31 6.52 3.61 1.20
N ILE A 32 7.40 3.20 0.30
CA ILE A 32 7.66 3.83 -0.99
C ILE A 32 6.71 3.21 -2.01
N VAL A 33 5.95 4.04 -2.75
CA VAL A 33 5.13 3.58 -3.87
C VAL A 33 6.05 3.13 -5.00
N ILE A 34 6.01 1.84 -5.34
CA ILE A 34 6.84 1.27 -6.41
C ILE A 34 6.03 0.88 -7.64
N HIS A 35 4.73 0.66 -7.49
CA HIS A 35 3.81 0.38 -8.59
C HIS A 35 2.39 0.84 -8.25
N LEU A 36 1.63 1.25 -9.27
CA LEU A 36 0.21 1.52 -9.17
C LEU A 36 -0.48 0.80 -10.34
N ALA A 37 -1.37 -0.13 -10.01
CA ALA A 37 -2.10 -0.92 -10.98
C ALA A 37 -3.14 -0.06 -11.75
N PRO A 38 -3.57 -0.52 -12.94
CA PRO A 38 -4.69 0.08 -13.65
C PRO A 38 -5.96 0.13 -12.78
N LEU A 39 -6.87 1.04 -13.13
CA LEU A 39 -8.19 1.08 -12.50
C LEU A 39 -8.99 -0.16 -12.88
N GLU A 40 -9.52 -0.84 -11.88
CA GLU A 40 -10.42 -1.98 -12.02
C GLU A 40 -11.78 -1.66 -11.39
N HIS A 41 -12.77 -2.52 -11.66
CA HIS A 41 -14.09 -2.44 -11.04
C HIS A 41 -14.42 -3.78 -10.38
N ILE A 42 -14.58 -3.78 -9.06
CA ILE A 42 -14.96 -4.96 -8.28
C ILE A 42 -16.35 -4.71 -7.71
N GLY A 43 -17.33 -5.56 -8.07
CA GLY A 43 -18.73 -5.38 -7.66
C GLY A 43 -19.32 -4.02 -8.07
N GLY A 44 -18.95 -3.51 -9.24
CA GLY A 44 -19.38 -2.20 -9.75
C GLY A 44 -18.71 -0.99 -9.07
N ARG A 45 -17.81 -1.20 -8.10
CA ARG A 45 -17.08 -0.13 -7.40
C ARG A 45 -15.65 0.01 -7.95
N PRO A 46 -15.15 1.23 -8.17
CA PRO A 46 -13.77 1.43 -8.62
C PRO A 46 -12.77 0.95 -7.56
N TYR A 47 -11.74 0.26 -8.01
CA TYR A 47 -10.69 -0.33 -7.17
C TYR A 47 -9.33 -0.18 -7.86
N ARG A 48 -8.28 0.08 -7.08
CA ARG A 48 -6.88 0.01 -7.56
C ARG A 48 -6.00 -0.65 -6.54
N GLU A 49 -4.87 -1.16 -7.00
CA GLU A 49 -3.81 -1.64 -6.13
C GLU A 49 -2.58 -0.75 -6.23
N ALA A 50 -2.04 -0.35 -5.09
CA ALA A 50 -0.67 0.16 -4.98
C ALA A 50 0.24 -0.92 -4.40
N ILE A 51 1.45 -1.03 -4.92
CA ILE A 51 2.50 -1.85 -4.30
C ILE A 51 3.47 -0.90 -3.62
N LEU A 52 3.65 -1.14 -2.32
CA LEU A 52 4.59 -0.39 -1.50
C LEU A 52 5.79 -1.26 -1.17
N MET A 53 6.93 -0.60 -0.91
CA MET A 53 8.14 -1.21 -0.39
C MET A 53 8.58 -0.50 0.89
N ASP A 54 8.95 -1.25 1.93
CA ASP A 54 9.44 -0.69 3.19
C ASP A 54 10.97 -0.58 3.25
N SER A 55 11.48 -0.21 4.43
CA SER A 55 12.93 -0.05 4.64
C SER A 55 13.75 -1.35 4.64
N ARG A 56 13.09 -2.50 4.52
CA ARG A 56 13.69 -3.84 4.53
C ARG A 56 13.59 -4.52 3.17
N TRP A 57 13.13 -3.81 2.14
CA TRP A 57 12.82 -4.35 0.82
C TRP A 57 11.64 -5.33 0.81
N ASP A 58 10.87 -5.38 1.92
CA ASP A 58 9.63 -6.12 1.95
C ASP A 58 8.58 -5.34 1.15
N ILE A 59 7.68 -6.08 0.50
CA ILE A 59 6.63 -5.51 -0.34
C ILE A 59 5.26 -5.87 0.19
N ILE A 60 4.33 -4.92 0.04
CA ILE A 60 2.93 -5.13 0.39
C ILE A 60 2.03 -4.56 -0.70
N VAL A 61 0.88 -5.20 -0.89
CA VAL A 61 -0.18 -4.72 -1.78
C VAL A 61 -1.22 -4.02 -0.93
N VAL A 62 -1.57 -2.81 -1.34
CA VAL A 62 -2.65 -2.01 -0.78
C VAL A 62 -3.77 -1.92 -1.80
N GLY A 63 -4.94 -2.47 -1.46
CA GLY A 63 -6.18 -2.28 -2.20
C GLY A 63 -6.86 -0.98 -1.80
N ILE A 64 -7.04 -0.09 -2.76
CA ILE A 64 -7.56 1.27 -2.60
C ILE A 64 -9.00 1.31 -3.10
N TRP A 65 -9.92 1.57 -2.19
CA TRP A 65 -11.36 1.68 -2.44
C TRP A 65 -11.76 3.14 -2.79
N PRO A 66 -12.98 3.35 -3.33
CA PRO A 66 -13.38 4.57 -4.05
C PRO A 66 -13.12 5.87 -3.31
N ASP A 67 -13.47 5.95 -2.02
CA ASP A 67 -13.38 7.18 -1.24
C ASP A 67 -11.96 7.74 -1.22
N LEU A 68 -10.98 6.87 -0.96
CA LEU A 68 -9.57 7.28 -0.92
C LEU A 68 -9.00 7.49 -2.32
N LEU A 69 -9.49 6.72 -3.31
CA LEU A 69 -9.08 6.82 -4.70
C LEU A 69 -9.52 8.16 -5.32
N GLN A 70 -10.79 8.55 -5.16
CA GLN A 70 -11.33 9.78 -5.73
C GLN A 70 -10.71 11.02 -5.09
N ARG A 71 -10.59 11.04 -3.74
CA ARG A 71 -10.00 12.18 -3.02
C ARG A 71 -8.53 12.42 -3.36
N ASN A 72 -7.80 11.38 -3.80
CA ASN A 72 -6.36 11.44 -4.02
C ASN A 72 -5.92 11.02 -5.44
N ALA A 73 -6.81 11.02 -6.43
CA ALA A 73 -6.53 10.45 -7.76
C ALA A 73 -5.23 10.98 -8.39
N LEU A 74 -5.06 12.31 -8.43
CA LEU A 74 -3.84 12.94 -8.95
C LEU A 74 -2.60 12.60 -8.09
N ARG A 75 -2.76 12.59 -6.77
CA ARG A 75 -1.65 12.30 -5.84
C ARG A 75 -1.16 10.87 -5.99
N TRP A 76 -2.04 9.91 -6.28
CA TRP A 76 -1.66 8.53 -6.57
C TRP A 76 -0.84 8.41 -7.85
N VAL A 77 -1.23 9.10 -8.91
CA VAL A 77 -0.48 9.13 -10.17
C VAL A 77 0.91 9.72 -9.94
N LEU A 78 0.99 10.88 -9.28
CA LEU A 78 2.26 11.51 -8.92
C LEU A 78 3.10 10.63 -8.00
N ALA A 79 2.45 9.89 -7.09
CA ALA A 79 3.15 9.02 -6.14
C ALA A 79 3.84 7.85 -6.82
N ARG A 80 3.21 7.27 -7.85
CA ARG A 80 3.82 6.25 -8.70
C ARG A 80 5.07 6.80 -9.40
N ASP A 81 4.93 7.97 -10.04
CA ASP A 81 5.98 8.53 -10.90
C ASP A 81 7.19 8.98 -10.07
N ASN A 82 6.93 9.64 -8.94
CA ASN A 82 7.97 10.16 -8.06
C ASN A 82 8.46 9.15 -7.03
N LYS A 83 7.90 7.93 -7.02
CA LYS A 83 8.13 6.90 -5.99
C LYS A 83 7.95 7.48 -4.59
N SER A 84 6.82 8.12 -4.34
CA SER A 84 6.61 8.85 -3.08
C SER A 84 6.64 7.93 -1.88
N ILE A 85 7.19 8.43 -0.79
CA ILE A 85 6.99 7.84 0.54
C ILE A 85 5.59 8.25 1.00
N ILE A 86 4.79 7.27 1.43
CA ILE A 86 3.44 7.49 1.97
C ILE A 86 3.30 6.83 3.34
N ILE A 87 2.47 7.43 4.20
CA ILE A 87 1.88 6.75 5.36
C ILE A 87 0.44 6.45 5.02
N GLU A 88 0.00 5.24 5.31
CA GLU A 88 -1.41 4.86 5.25
C GLU A 88 -1.85 4.33 6.61
N THR A 89 -3.04 4.74 7.05
CA THR A 89 -3.55 4.41 8.38
C THR A 89 -4.89 3.69 8.31
N MET A 90 -5.22 2.98 9.38
CA MET A 90 -6.48 2.26 9.56
C MET A 90 -6.77 1.28 8.41
N LEU A 91 -5.75 0.60 7.92
CA LEU A 91 -5.89 -0.44 6.90
C LEU A 91 -6.38 -1.75 7.52
N HIS A 92 -7.05 -2.57 6.72
CA HIS A 92 -7.52 -3.89 7.11
C HIS A 92 -6.82 -4.98 6.31
N ARG A 93 -6.44 -6.07 6.97
CA ARG A 93 -5.86 -7.20 6.27
C ARG A 93 -6.92 -8.04 5.56
N ASN A 94 -6.75 -8.21 4.25
CA ASN A 94 -7.49 -9.18 3.44
C ASN A 94 -6.62 -10.41 3.18
N LYS A 95 -6.80 -11.45 4.00
CA LYS A 95 -6.02 -12.70 3.90
C LYS A 95 -6.26 -13.44 2.57
N LEU A 96 -7.50 -13.42 2.08
CA LEU A 96 -7.91 -14.12 0.86
C LEU A 96 -7.21 -13.55 -0.38
N HIS A 97 -7.05 -12.23 -0.45
CA HIS A 97 -6.41 -11.55 -1.60
C HIS A 97 -4.95 -11.16 -1.34
N ARG A 98 -4.41 -11.58 -0.19
CA ARG A 98 -3.04 -11.29 0.28
C ARG A 98 -2.66 -9.81 0.14
N CYS A 99 -3.56 -8.94 0.57
CA CYS A 99 -3.36 -7.49 0.58
C CYS A 99 -3.82 -6.89 1.90
N VAL A 100 -3.47 -5.62 2.11
CA VAL A 100 -4.19 -4.74 3.03
C VAL A 100 -5.13 -3.86 2.22
N GLN A 101 -6.24 -3.43 2.80
CA GLN A 101 -7.26 -2.67 2.10
C GLN A 101 -7.64 -1.44 2.91
N THR A 102 -7.91 -0.37 2.19
CA THR A 102 -8.45 0.86 2.77
C THR A 102 -9.91 0.66 3.18
N SER A 103 -10.36 1.33 4.21
CA SER A 103 -11.76 1.53 4.56
C SER A 103 -12.13 3.01 4.43
N ASP A 104 -13.39 3.35 4.74
CA ASP A 104 -13.86 4.74 4.76
C ASP A 104 -13.19 5.58 5.86
N HIS A 105 -12.52 4.92 6.81
CA HIS A 105 -11.74 5.55 7.89
C HIS A 105 -10.24 5.63 7.57
N SER A 106 -9.78 4.98 6.50
CA SER A 106 -8.37 5.03 6.14
C SER A 106 -7.95 6.42 5.66
N THR A 107 -6.72 6.79 6.01
CA THR A 107 -6.11 8.02 5.51
C THR A 107 -4.81 7.70 4.80
N VAL A 108 -4.45 8.54 3.83
CA VAL A 108 -3.15 8.48 3.15
C VAL A 108 -2.46 9.84 3.24
N HIS A 109 -1.22 9.84 3.68
CA HIS A 109 -0.37 11.00 3.76
C HIS A 109 0.79 10.84 2.77
N PHE A 110 0.84 11.70 1.77
CA PHE A 110 1.93 11.74 0.79
C PHE A 110 3.06 12.63 1.31
N TYR A 111 4.30 12.15 1.20
CA TYR A 111 5.51 12.84 1.66
C TYR A 111 5.44 13.32 3.13
N PRO A 112 5.09 12.43 4.08
CA PRO A 112 4.91 12.82 5.47
C PRO A 112 6.21 13.34 6.07
N ASP A 113 6.10 14.30 6.98
CA ASP A 113 7.21 14.74 7.82
C ASP A 113 7.33 13.82 9.05
N HIS A 114 7.84 12.62 8.81
CA HIS A 114 7.94 11.56 9.81
C HIS A 114 9.39 11.09 9.98
N HIS A 115 9.85 10.87 11.21
CA HIS A 115 11.24 10.52 11.51
C HIS A 115 11.75 9.26 10.75
N THR A 116 10.86 8.29 10.46
CA THR A 116 11.18 7.08 9.67
C THR A 116 11.53 7.38 8.21
N LYS A 117 11.19 8.57 7.70
CA LYS A 117 11.48 9.03 6.32
C LYS A 117 12.97 8.93 6.00
N HIS A 118 13.87 9.21 6.94
CA HIS A 118 15.31 9.17 6.67
C HIS A 118 15.81 7.79 6.25
N ARG A 119 15.33 6.71 6.87
CA ARG A 119 15.70 5.34 6.48
C ARG A 119 15.18 5.00 5.09
N LEU A 120 13.95 5.41 4.78
CA LEU A 120 13.35 5.21 3.46
C LEU A 120 14.02 6.08 2.39
N GLN A 121 14.51 7.27 2.70
CA GLN A 121 15.21 8.14 1.75
C GLN A 121 16.46 7.48 1.16
N THR A 122 17.23 6.73 1.97
CA THR A 122 18.40 6.00 1.47
C THR A 122 18.00 4.94 0.45
N ILE A 123 16.93 4.18 0.73
CA ILE A 123 16.43 3.16 -0.20
C ILE A 123 15.80 3.81 -1.42
N TRP A 124 15.03 4.88 -1.23
CA TRP A 124 14.43 5.65 -2.30
C TRP A 124 15.48 6.13 -3.31
N ARG A 125 16.62 6.66 -2.85
CA ARG A 125 17.73 7.05 -3.76
C ARG A 125 18.24 5.85 -4.57
N SER A 126 18.42 4.70 -3.93
CA SER A 126 18.82 3.46 -4.62
C SER A 126 17.78 2.99 -5.64
N LEU A 127 16.49 3.05 -5.30
CA LEU A 127 15.39 2.70 -6.20
C LEU A 127 15.28 3.65 -7.39
N VAL A 128 15.44 4.96 -7.19
CA VAL A 128 15.41 5.93 -8.28
C VAL A 128 16.58 5.73 -9.24
N GLN A 129 17.75 5.38 -8.71
CA GLN A 129 18.96 5.18 -9.53
C GLN A 129 18.99 3.82 -10.22
N ASN A 130 18.47 2.76 -9.59
CA ASN A 130 18.64 1.38 -10.03
C ASN A 130 17.39 0.51 -9.76
N LEU A 131 16.20 0.97 -10.16
CA LEU A 131 15.01 0.12 -10.04
C LEU A 131 15.14 -1.07 -11.00
N LYS A 132 15.40 -2.25 -10.45
CA LYS A 132 15.28 -3.51 -11.21
C LYS A 132 13.80 -3.83 -11.37
N THR A 133 13.17 -3.25 -12.40
CA THR A 133 11.75 -3.46 -12.75
C THR A 133 11.40 -4.94 -12.87
N TYR A 134 12.33 -5.78 -13.34
CA TYR A 134 12.17 -7.23 -13.40
C TYR A 134 11.68 -7.89 -12.10
N PHE A 135 12.11 -7.42 -10.93
CA PHE A 135 11.61 -7.97 -9.66
C PHE A 135 10.12 -7.65 -9.44
N ILE A 136 9.72 -6.42 -9.77
CA ILE A 136 8.33 -5.97 -9.67
C ILE A 136 7.47 -6.73 -10.68
N ASP A 137 7.93 -6.86 -11.91
CA ASP A 137 7.22 -7.58 -12.98
C ASP A 137 7.00 -9.05 -12.60
N ARG A 138 8.04 -9.73 -12.12
CA ARG A 138 7.94 -11.11 -11.64
C ARG A 138 6.99 -11.25 -10.44
N TYR A 139 6.95 -10.27 -9.54
CA TYR A 139 6.00 -10.27 -8.44
C TYR A 139 4.56 -10.08 -8.94
N LEU A 140 4.34 -9.15 -9.86
CA LEU A 140 3.04 -8.87 -10.47
C LEU A 140 2.50 -10.10 -11.21
N GLU A 141 3.33 -10.81 -11.95
CA GLU A 141 2.96 -12.07 -12.60
C GLU A 141 2.47 -13.12 -11.59
N ARG A 142 3.25 -13.36 -10.52
CA ARG A 142 2.87 -14.29 -9.45
C ARG A 142 1.58 -13.88 -8.76
N ARG A 143 1.38 -12.57 -8.54
CA ARG A 143 0.16 -12.03 -7.96
C ARG A 143 -1.05 -12.30 -8.86
N ARG A 144 -0.95 -12.02 -10.16
CA ARG A 144 -2.01 -12.30 -11.13
C ARG A 144 -2.38 -13.79 -11.16
N ALA A 145 -1.37 -14.66 -11.20
CA ALA A 145 -1.59 -16.11 -11.15
C ALA A 145 -2.31 -16.53 -9.86
N TYR A 146 -1.89 -16.01 -8.70
CA TYR A 146 -2.57 -16.28 -7.43
C TYR A 146 -4.03 -15.82 -7.43
N LEU A 147 -4.31 -14.58 -7.83
CA LEU A 147 -5.66 -14.04 -7.85
C LEU A 147 -6.60 -14.84 -8.78
N ALA A 148 -6.09 -15.33 -9.91
CA ALA A 148 -6.86 -16.22 -10.78
C ALA A 148 -7.33 -17.49 -10.06
N THR A 149 -6.48 -18.09 -9.22
CA THR A 149 -6.87 -19.28 -8.43
C THR A 149 -7.93 -18.97 -7.37
N VAL A 150 -7.84 -17.80 -6.73
CA VAL A 150 -8.80 -17.36 -5.71
C VAL A 150 -10.17 -17.08 -6.32
N ILE A 151 -10.22 -16.40 -7.47
CA ILE A 151 -11.48 -16.07 -8.17
C ILE A 151 -12.19 -17.36 -8.62
N GLN A 152 -11.45 -18.32 -9.19
CA GLN A 152 -12.02 -19.60 -9.62
C GLN A 152 -12.59 -20.41 -8.45
N GLY A 153 -11.95 -20.40 -7.28
CA GLY A 153 -12.46 -21.06 -6.08
C GLY A 153 -13.68 -20.39 -5.45
N SER A 154 -13.92 -19.11 -5.75
CA SER A 154 -15.04 -18.31 -5.19
C SER A 154 -16.38 -18.57 -5.90
N ASN A 155 -16.34 -19.09 -7.14
CA ASN A 155 -17.53 -19.37 -7.95
C ASN A 155 -18.08 -20.81 -7.75
N VAL A 156 -17.57 -21.54 -6.75
CA VAL A 156 -17.97 -22.93 -6.42
C VAL A 156 -18.53 -23.03 -4.99
N SER A 157 -19.02 -21.91 -4.42
CA SER A 157 -19.65 -21.87 -3.09
C SER A 157 -21.14 -21.59 -3.17
#